data_AF-A0AAV2D8X3-F1
#
_entry.id   AF-A0AAV2D8X3-F1
#
_cell.length_a   1.000
_cell.length_b   1.000
_cell.length_c   1.000
_cell.angle_alpha   90.00
_cell.angle_beta   90.00
_cell.angle_gamma   90.00
#
_symmetry.space_group_name_H-M   'P 1'
#
loop_
_entity.id
_entity.type
_entity.pdbx_description
1 polymer ?
#
loop_
_entity_poly.entity_id
_entity_poly.type
_entity_poly.pdbx_seq_one_letter_code
_entity_poly.pdbx_strand_id
1 'polypeptide(L)'
;MKVFYAVKRSVPNADILTKMAIENGISPIIFNSLKSLPTSTDSLQGGESSRATLDHFDIDLVTDAAHWLTRKLHLTVFGFDVVVQEGSNDHVIVDVNYLPSFKELPDDIAIPAFWDAVRKKFESMKV
;
A
#
# COMPACT_ATOMS: atom_id res chain seq x y z
N MET A 1 -16.31 3.86 10.05
CA MET A 1 -14.87 4.14 9.95
C MET A 1 -14.61 4.73 8.57
N LYS A 2 -13.73 5.72 8.44
CA LYS A 2 -13.28 6.21 7.12
C LYS A 2 -11.96 5.49 6.81
N VAL A 3 -11.83 4.93 5.62
CA VAL A 3 -10.62 4.22 5.16
C VAL A 3 -10.00 5.04 4.03
N PHE A 4 -8.69 5.24 4.11
CA PHE A 4 -7.90 5.93 3.10
C PHE A 4 -6.74 5.01 2.70
N TYR A 5 -6.35 5.05 1.43
CA TYR A 5 -5.25 4.24 0.91
C TYR A 5 -4.45 5.04 -0.11
N ALA A 6 -3.17 4.71 -0.23
CA ALA A 6 -2.29 5.23 -1.26
C ALA A 6 -1.54 4.04 -1.88
N VAL A 7 -1.65 3.87 -3.20
CA VAL A 7 -0.98 2.78 -3.91
C VAL A 7 0.34 3.30 -4.47
N LYS A 8 1.45 2.64 -4.13
CA LYS A 8 2.79 2.94 -4.66
C LYS A 8 3.38 1.67 -5.29
N ARG A 9 3.88 1.76 -6.52
CA ARG A 9 4.70 0.69 -7.13
C ARG A 9 6.16 0.90 -6.70
N SER A 10 6.64 0.10 -5.76
CA SER A 10 7.95 0.31 -5.11
C SER A 10 9.05 -0.63 -5.60
N VAL A 11 8.73 -1.71 -6.32
CA VAL A 11 9.72 -2.72 -6.73
C VAL A 11 9.45 -3.16 -8.18
N PRO A 12 10.47 -3.25 -9.05
CA PRO A 12 10.32 -3.90 -10.35
C PRO A 12 10.01 -5.39 -10.15
N ASN A 13 9.15 -5.96 -10.99
CA ASN A 13 8.79 -7.37 -10.93
C ASN A 13 10.06 -8.25 -10.85
N ALA A 14 10.14 -9.10 -9.81
CA ALA A 14 11.29 -9.95 -9.55
C ALA A 14 11.58 -10.91 -10.72
N ASP A 15 10.56 -11.36 -11.46
CA ASP A 15 10.72 -12.19 -12.64
C ASP A 15 11.37 -11.42 -13.79
N ILE A 16 11.03 -10.14 -13.95
CA ILE A 16 11.67 -9.26 -14.95
C ILE A 16 13.13 -9.03 -14.56
N LEU A 17 13.42 -8.74 -13.30
CA LEU A 17 14.80 -8.58 -12.81
C LEU A 17 15.61 -9.87 -12.97
N THR A 18 15.01 -11.01 -12.69
CA THR A 18 15.65 -12.33 -12.81
C THR A 18 15.92 -12.67 -14.28
N LYS A 19 14.95 -12.43 -15.17
CA LYS A 19 15.15 -12.62 -16.62
C LYS A 19 16.22 -11.68 -17.17
N MET A 20 16.18 -10.39 -16.84
CA MET A 20 17.21 -9.43 -17.26
C MET A 20 18.60 -9.76 -16.73
N ALA A 21 18.70 -10.25 -15.50
CA ALA A 21 19.98 -10.68 -14.91
C ALA A 21 20.53 -11.91 -15.66
N ILE A 22 19.69 -12.91 -15.92
CA ILE A 22 20.06 -14.12 -16.67
C ILE A 22 20.48 -13.77 -18.11
N GLU A 23 19.70 -12.94 -18.81
CA GLU A 23 19.95 -12.54 -20.20
C GLU A 23 21.25 -11.73 -20.36
N ASN A 24 21.63 -10.94 -19.34
CA ASN A 24 22.86 -10.15 -19.36
C ASN A 24 24.05 -10.86 -18.69
N GLY A 25 23.89 -12.11 -18.21
CA GLY A 25 24.94 -12.85 -17.49
C GLY A 25 25.34 -12.22 -16.15
N ILE A 26 24.47 -11.40 -15.57
CA ILE A 26 24.68 -10.69 -14.30
C ILE A 26 24.03 -11.51 -13.17
N SER A 27 24.69 -11.66 -12.03
CA SER A 27 24.05 -12.28 -10.85
C SER A 27 22.81 -11.47 -10.41
N PRO A 28 21.72 -12.11 -9.92
CA PRO A 28 20.48 -11.42 -9.58
C PRO A 28 20.74 -10.20 -8.70
N ILE A 29 20.20 -9.05 -9.09
CA ILE A 29 20.36 -7.80 -8.34
C ILE A 29 19.67 -7.99 -6.98
N ILE A 30 20.47 -8.08 -5.92
CA ILE A 30 19.98 -8.15 -4.54
C ILE A 30 19.46 -6.76 -4.17
N PHE A 31 18.14 -6.63 -4.08
CA PHE A 31 17.50 -5.39 -3.67
C PHE A 31 17.60 -5.24 -2.14
N ASN A 32 18.27 -4.18 -1.69
CA ASN A 32 18.32 -3.80 -0.28
C ASN A 32 17.52 -2.52 -0.11
N SER A 33 16.37 -2.58 0.56
CA SER A 33 15.44 -1.46 0.76
C SER A 33 16.06 -0.22 1.41
N LEU A 34 17.27 -0.32 1.97
CA LEU A 34 18.02 0.79 2.58
C LEU A 34 18.90 1.59 1.61
N LYS A 35 18.99 1.22 0.33
CA LYS A 35 19.69 2.01 -0.71
C LYS A 35 18.85 2.07 -1.99
N SER A 36 18.31 3.25 -2.29
CA SER A 36 17.60 3.53 -3.53
C SER A 36 18.41 3.12 -4.76
N LEU A 37 17.77 2.48 -5.75
CA LEU A 37 18.30 2.30 -7.12
C LEU A 37 17.20 1.80 -8.07
N PRO A 38 17.42 1.93 -9.39
CA PRO A 38 16.93 2.99 -10.25
C PRO A 38 15.50 2.72 -10.78
N THR A 39 14.67 3.75 -10.88
CA THR A 39 13.42 3.67 -11.64
C THR A 39 13.75 3.53 -13.12
N SER A 40 13.52 2.34 -13.69
CA SER A 40 13.65 2.10 -15.12
C SER A 40 12.73 3.03 -15.90
N THR A 41 13.36 3.71 -16.84
CA THR A 41 12.82 4.67 -17.78
C THR A 41 11.62 4.13 -18.55
N ASP A 42 10.51 4.86 -18.47
CA ASP A 42 9.51 4.92 -19.54
C ASP A 42 10.20 5.37 -20.83
N SER A 43 10.54 4.43 -21.70
CA SER A 43 10.54 4.60 -23.16
C SER A 43 11.07 3.33 -23.83
N LEU A 44 10.19 2.62 -24.52
CA LEU A 44 10.20 2.55 -25.99
C LEU A 44 9.08 1.62 -26.49
N GLN A 45 8.15 2.23 -27.23
CA GLN A 45 7.21 1.63 -28.21
C GLN A 45 6.06 0.82 -27.60
N GLY A 46 4.77 1.18 -27.68
CA GLY A 46 4.03 1.99 -28.64
C GLY A 46 2.76 1.21 -28.97
N GLY A 47 1.62 1.64 -28.43
CA GLY A 47 0.31 1.02 -28.70
C GLY A 47 -0.49 0.68 -27.43
N GLU A 48 -1.30 1.64 -26.99
CA GLU A 48 -2.61 1.44 -26.35
C GLU A 48 -2.80 0.17 -25.49
N SER A 49 -2.16 0.09 -24.30
CA SER A 49 -2.65 -0.83 -23.26
C SER A 49 -2.41 -0.35 -21.82
N SER A 50 -2.09 0.93 -21.62
CA SER A 50 -1.82 1.55 -20.30
C SER A 50 -3.04 1.63 -19.36
N ARG A 51 -4.09 0.84 -19.60
CA ARG A 51 -5.30 0.72 -18.77
C ARG A 51 -5.53 -0.69 -18.19
N ALA A 52 -4.78 -1.72 -18.60
CA ALA A 52 -5.17 -3.11 -18.31
C ALA A 52 -4.47 -3.80 -17.11
N THR A 53 -3.55 -3.15 -16.40
CA THR A 53 -2.79 -3.78 -15.29
C THR A 53 -2.88 -3.02 -13.96
N LEU A 54 -3.86 -2.12 -13.80
CA LEU A 54 -4.21 -1.51 -12.50
C LEU A 54 -5.42 -2.20 -11.83
N ASP A 55 -5.91 -3.31 -12.42
CA ASP A 55 -7.25 -3.86 -12.16
C ASP A 55 -7.40 -4.79 -10.94
N HIS A 56 -6.45 -4.87 -10.01
CA HIS A 56 -6.66 -5.77 -8.86
C HIS A 56 -6.05 -5.35 -7.51
N PHE A 57 -6.05 -4.05 -7.20
CA PHE A 57 -6.00 -3.66 -5.79
C PHE A 57 -7.41 -3.76 -5.22
N ASP A 58 -7.67 -4.81 -4.44
CA ASP A 58 -8.98 -5.10 -3.87
C ASP A 58 -9.25 -4.17 -2.68
N ILE A 59 -9.89 -3.04 -2.97
CA ILE A 59 -10.25 -2.02 -1.98
C ILE A 59 -11.22 -2.60 -0.93
N ASP A 60 -12.08 -3.54 -1.32
CA ASP A 60 -13.04 -4.16 -0.42
C ASP A 60 -12.29 -5.06 0.59
N LEU A 61 -11.31 -5.83 0.11
CA LEU A 61 -10.44 -6.64 0.98
C LEU A 61 -9.63 -5.78 1.97
N VAL A 62 -9.09 -4.65 1.51
CA VAL A 62 -8.37 -3.69 2.39
C VAL A 62 -9.33 -3.06 3.41
N THR A 63 -10.55 -2.76 3.00
CA THR A 63 -11.59 -2.21 3.88
C THR A 63 -12.00 -3.24 4.94
N ASP A 64 -12.19 -4.49 4.56
CA ASP A 64 -12.51 -5.61 5.46
C ASP A 64 -11.37 -5.88 6.44
N ALA A 65 -10.11 -5.85 5.98
CA ALA A 65 -8.95 -5.95 6.83
C ALA A 65 -8.90 -4.82 7.88
N ALA A 66 -9.15 -3.58 7.45
CA ALA A 66 -9.20 -2.43 8.35
C ALA A 66 -10.32 -2.58 9.41
N HIS A 67 -11.50 -3.06 9.00
CA HIS A 67 -12.60 -3.38 9.91
C HIS A 67 -12.25 -4.51 10.89
N TRP A 68 -11.56 -5.54 10.41
CA TRP A 68 -11.12 -6.66 11.25
C TRP A 68 -10.10 -6.22 12.29
N LEU A 69 -9.07 -5.44 11.90
CA LEU A 69 -8.06 -4.89 12.80
C LEU A 69 -8.68 -4.00 13.88
N THR A 70 -9.65 -3.17 13.49
CA THR A 70 -10.40 -2.32 14.43
C THR A 70 -11.08 -3.14 15.51
N ARG A 71 -11.76 -4.24 15.15
CA ARG A 71 -12.46 -5.10 16.11
C ARG A 71 -11.50 -5.93 16.97
N LYS A 72 -10.41 -6.43 16.39
CA LYS A 72 -9.47 -7.32 17.09
C LYS A 72 -8.54 -6.58 18.04
N LEU A 73 -8.05 -5.42 17.63
CA LEU A 73 -7.06 -4.65 18.37
C LEU A 73 -7.67 -3.41 19.06
N HIS A 74 -8.97 -3.17 18.88
CA HIS A 74 -9.69 -2.02 19.42
C HIS A 74 -9.10 -0.66 19.01
N LEU A 75 -8.44 -0.60 17.86
CA LEU A 75 -7.82 0.61 17.34
C LEU A 75 -8.87 1.58 16.80
N THR A 76 -8.65 2.87 16.98
CA THR A 76 -9.55 3.94 16.46
C THR A 76 -8.92 4.70 15.31
N VAL A 77 -7.62 4.98 15.42
CA VAL A 77 -6.83 5.68 14.40
C VAL A 77 -5.54 4.92 14.21
N PHE A 78 -5.36 4.31 13.05
CA PHE A 78 -4.19 3.52 12.71
C PHE A 78 -3.96 3.56 11.21
N GLY A 79 -2.72 3.34 10.81
CA GLY A 79 -2.33 3.08 9.42
C GLY A 79 -1.70 1.70 9.34
N PHE A 80 -1.80 1.05 8.19
CA PHE A 80 -1.16 -0.24 7.95
C PHE A 80 -0.70 -0.33 6.50
N ASP A 81 0.40 -1.03 6.30
CA ASP A 81 1.01 -1.19 4.98
C ASP A 81 0.66 -2.57 4.43
N VAL A 82 0.21 -2.61 3.18
CA VAL A 82 -0.16 -3.83 2.46
C VAL A 82 0.79 -4.04 1.30
N VAL A 83 1.39 -5.22 1.23
CA VAL A 83 2.15 -5.70 0.07
C VAL A 83 1.27 -6.68 -0.68
N VAL A 84 1.17 -6.50 -1.99
CA VAL A 84 0.42 -7.41 -2.88
C VAL A 84 1.40 -8.18 -3.73
N GLN A 85 1.30 -9.51 -3.71
CA GLN A 85 2.12 -10.37 -4.54
C GLN A 85 1.61 -10.36 -6.00
N GLU A 86 2.51 -10.05 -6.92
CA GLU A 86 2.21 -10.11 -8.36
C GLU A 86 1.98 -11.56 -8.80
N GLY A 87 0.94 -11.80 -9.59
CA GLY A 87 0.55 -13.13 -10.07
C GLY A 87 -0.49 -13.83 -9.19
N SER A 88 -0.24 -13.99 -7.88
CA SER A 88 -1.21 -14.61 -6.97
C SER A 88 -2.27 -13.63 -6.43
N ASN A 89 -1.95 -12.33 -6.42
CA ASN A 89 -2.75 -11.27 -5.81
C ASN A 89 -2.99 -11.45 -4.31
N ASP A 90 -2.09 -12.18 -3.63
CA ASP A 90 -2.14 -12.33 -2.19
C ASP A 90 -1.78 -11.01 -1.49
N HIS A 91 -2.63 -10.58 -0.55
CA HIS A 91 -2.46 -9.36 0.22
C HIS A 91 -1.87 -9.69 1.59
N VAL A 92 -0.73 -9.08 1.92
CA VAL A 92 -0.04 -9.28 3.19
C VAL A 92 0.13 -7.95 3.90
N ILE A 93 -0.37 -7.85 5.14
CA ILE A 93 -0.16 -6.70 6.01
C ILE A 93 1.24 -6.84 6.64
N VAL A 94 2.12 -5.88 6.38
CA VAL A 94 3.53 -5.94 6.83
C VAL A 94 3.84 -5.03 8.00
N ASP A 95 3.07 -3.95 8.17
CA ASP A 95 3.23 -3.01 9.28
C ASP A 95 1.87 -2.48 9.73
N VAL A 96 1.73 -2.22 11.03
CA VAL A 96 0.55 -1.60 11.64
C VAL A 96 1.00 -0.55 12.64
N ASN A 97 0.75 0.71 12.33
CA ASN A 97 1.12 1.85 13.15
C ASN A 97 -0.11 2.43 13.86
N TYR A 98 -0.05 2.48 15.20
CA TYR A 98 -1.02 3.24 15.98
C TYR A 98 -0.64 4.73 15.93
N LEU A 99 -1.57 5.57 15.49
CA LEU A 99 -1.33 7.00 15.22
C LEU A 99 -0.30 7.24 14.08
N PRO A 100 -0.66 6.95 12.81
CA PRO A 100 0.24 7.15 11.68
C PRO A 100 0.54 8.63 11.45
N SER A 101 1.59 8.92 10.68
CA SER A 101 2.02 10.30 10.43
C SER A 101 1.14 11.10 9.46
N PHE A 102 0.18 10.46 8.78
CA PHE A 102 -0.72 11.06 7.78
C PHE A 102 -0.05 11.79 6.60
N LYS A 103 1.27 11.69 6.42
CA LYS A 103 2.04 12.46 5.42
C LYS A 103 1.56 12.33 3.97
N GLU A 104 0.86 11.25 3.64
CA GLU A 104 0.34 10.97 2.29
C GLU A 104 -1.08 11.52 2.08
N LEU A 105 -1.69 12.10 3.11
CA LEU A 105 -3.02 12.69 3.06
C LEU A 105 -2.94 14.21 3.21
N PRO A 106 -3.64 14.98 2.37
CA PRO A 106 -3.80 16.42 2.56
C PRO A 106 -4.37 16.76 3.95
N ASP A 107 -3.85 17.82 4.58
CA ASP A 107 -4.24 18.24 5.93
C ASP A 107 -5.75 18.55 6.05
N ASP A 108 -6.34 19.10 5.00
CA ASP A 108 -7.78 19.40 4.91
C ASP A 108 -8.67 18.15 4.90
N ILE A 109 -8.10 16.97 4.61
CA ILE A 109 -8.77 15.68 4.70
C ILE A 109 -8.39 14.95 6.00
N ALA A 110 -7.10 14.91 6.32
CA ALA A 110 -6.56 14.12 7.43
C ALA A 110 -7.02 14.66 8.79
N ILE A 111 -6.94 15.99 9.01
CA ILE A 111 -7.27 16.62 10.28
C ILE A 111 -8.76 16.42 10.62
N PRO A 112 -9.72 16.70 9.73
CA PRO A 112 -11.14 16.45 10.02
C PRO A 112 -11.44 14.97 10.24
N ALA A 113 -10.86 14.07 9.44
CA ALA A 113 -11.10 12.63 9.58
C ALA A 113 -10.58 12.08 10.91
N PHE A 114 -9.38 12.53 11.34
CA PHE A 114 -8.84 12.23 12.65
C PHE A 114 -9.79 12.69 13.75
N TRP A 115 -10.28 13.92 13.64
CA TRP A 115 -11.11 14.50 14.70
C TRP A 115 -12.49 13.86 14.79
N ASP A 116 -13.09 13.52 13.65
CA ASP A 116 -14.30 12.71 13.56
C ASP A 116 -14.12 11.35 14.23
N ALA A 117 -12.98 10.68 14.04
CA ALA A 117 -12.72 9.35 14.58
C ALA A 117 -12.62 9.39 16.12
N VAL A 118 -11.85 10.35 16.67
CA VAL A 118 -11.71 10.51 18.11
C VAL A 118 -13.04 10.91 18.75
N ARG A 119 -13.78 11.85 18.15
CA ARG A 119 -15.11 12.26 18.65
C ARG A 119 -16.07 11.08 18.72
N LYS A 120 -16.20 10.30 17.64
CA LYS A 120 -17.07 9.13 17.59
C LYS A 120 -16.71 8.08 18.64
N LYS A 121 -15.41 7.85 18.86
CA LYS A 121 -14.95 6.92 19.91
C LYS A 121 -15.29 7.44 21.30
N PHE A 122 -15.12 8.73 21.55
CA PHE A 122 -15.48 9.34 22.83
C PHE A 122 -17.00 9.27 23.10
N GLU A 123 -17.81 9.56 22.08
CA GLU A 123 -19.28 9.46 22.17
C GLU A 123 -19.75 8.02 22.40
N SER A 124 -19.12 7.02 21.78
CA SER A 124 -19.49 5.62 22.00
C SER A 124 -19.10 5.05 23.37
N MET A 125 -18.21 5.73 24.11
CA MET A 125 -17.86 5.38 25.48
C MET A 125 -18.75 6.05 26.53
N LYS A 126 -19.60 7.02 26.13
CA LYS A 126 -20.55 7.69 27.04
C LYS A 126 -21.88 6.95 27.18
N VAL A 127 -22.10 5.90 26.41
CA VAL A 127 -23.26 4.99 26.46
C VAL A 127 -22.92 3.80 27.33
#